data_AF-A0A8T0DGK8-F1
#
_entry.id   AF-A0A8T0DGK8-F1
#
_cell.length_a   1.000
_cell.length_b   1.000
_cell.length_c   1.000
_cell.angle_alpha   90.00
_cell.angle_beta   90.00
_cell.angle_gamma   90.00
#
_symmetry.space_group_name_H-M   'P 1'
#
loop_
_entity.id
_entity.type
_entity.pdbx_description
1 polymer ?
#
loop_
_entity_poly.entity_id
_entity_poly.type
_entity_poly.pdbx_seq_one_letter_code
_entity_poly.pdbx_strand_id
1 'polypeptide(L)'
;MPLDLIQTEAILSLDDDVTLTVTEIEKGFSVWKENRERLVGYPQRDFEFRPGSKDWAYKTDSRSKSYSMILTGAAFFHKATIIVIHMFVTCFRNQHEIFVLYVFKH
;
A
#
# COMPACT_ATOMS: atom_id res chain seq x y z
N MET A 1 3.25 -1.52 19.19
CA MET A 1 4.48 -1.16 18.46
C MET A 1 5.05 0.11 19.07
N PRO A 2 6.36 0.22 19.32
CA PRO A 2 6.95 1.48 19.80
C PRO A 2 7.11 2.44 18.62
N LEU A 3 6.02 3.13 18.27
CA LEU A 3 6.01 4.21 17.26
C LEU A 3 7.05 5.31 17.58
N ASP A 4 7.39 5.45 18.85
CA ASP A 4 8.33 6.45 19.37
C ASP A 4 9.77 6.27 18.88
N LEU A 5 10.14 5.06 18.42
CA LEU A 5 11.45 4.80 17.83
C LEU A 5 11.55 5.33 16.39
N ILE A 6 10.42 5.61 15.72
CA ILE A 6 10.38 6.07 14.34
C ILE A 6 10.45 7.59 14.32
N GLN A 7 11.66 8.10 14.07
CA GLN A 7 11.94 9.55 14.05
C GLN A 7 11.63 10.19 12.69
N THR A 8 11.47 9.39 11.63
CA THR A 8 11.21 9.86 10.28
C THR A 8 9.72 9.99 10.00
N GLU A 9 9.34 10.92 9.12
CA GLU A 9 7.97 11.00 8.60
C GLU A 9 7.68 9.87 7.61
N ALA A 10 8.67 9.53 6.79
CA ALA A 10 8.59 8.48 5.78
C ALA A 10 8.90 7.13 6.39
N ILE A 11 8.12 6.12 5.99
CA ILE A 11 8.33 4.73 6.34
C ILE A 11 8.31 3.94 5.05
N LEU A 12 9.38 3.16 4.82
CA LEU A 12 9.40 2.12 3.80
C LEU A 12 9.02 0.80 4.45
N SER A 13 7.88 0.24 4.04
CA SER A 13 7.49 -1.12 4.37
C SER A 13 7.87 -2.04 3.21
N LEU A 14 8.54 -3.14 3.54
CA LEU A 14 9.06 -4.10 2.59
C LEU A 14 8.83 -5.52 3.14
N ASP A 15 8.16 -6.37 2.36
CA ASP A 15 7.97 -7.79 2.66
C ASP A 15 9.31 -8.54 2.51
N ASP A 16 9.43 -9.68 3.19
CA ASP A 16 10.67 -10.46 3.27
C ASP A 16 11.07 -11.14 1.95
N ASP A 17 10.13 -11.30 1.03
CA ASP A 17 10.32 -11.86 -0.31
C ASP A 17 10.50 -10.78 -1.41
N VAL A 18 10.44 -9.49 -1.06
CA VAL A 18 10.62 -8.40 -2.02
C VAL A 18 12.03 -7.83 -1.94
N THR A 19 12.69 -7.74 -3.09
CA THR A 19 13.98 -7.04 -3.24
C THR A 19 13.80 -5.80 -4.10
N LEU A 20 14.18 -4.62 -3.57
CA LEU A 20 14.26 -3.37 -4.31
C LEU A 20 15.72 -2.95 -4.48
N THR A 21 16.07 -2.43 -5.65
CA THR A 21 17.37 -1.82 -5.89
C THR A 21 17.49 -0.45 -5.21
N VAL A 22 18.72 0.01 -4.95
CA VAL A 22 18.96 1.34 -4.36
C VAL A 22 18.30 2.44 -5.20
N THR A 23 18.45 2.37 -6.53
CA THR A 23 17.84 3.34 -7.45
C THR A 23 16.32 3.36 -7.38
N GLU A 24 15.69 2.19 -7.19
CA GLU A 24 14.24 2.14 -6.97
C GLU A 24 13.86 2.82 -5.66
N ILE A 25 14.53 2.48 -4.56
CA ILE A 25 14.29 3.09 -3.24
C ILE A 25 14.40 4.62 -3.32
N GLU A 26 15.47 5.14 -3.93
CA GLU A 26 15.68 6.59 -4.10
C GLU A 26 14.57 7.24 -4.92
N LYS A 27 14.17 6.60 -6.03
CA LYS A 27 13.09 7.09 -6.89
C LYS A 27 11.74 7.09 -6.16
N GLY A 28 11.40 5.99 -5.49
CA GLY A 28 10.18 5.86 -4.71
C GLY A 28 10.09 6.89 -3.59
N PHE A 29 11.20 7.10 -2.88
CA PHE A 29 11.28 8.13 -1.84
C PHE A 29 11.15 9.55 -2.41
N SER A 30 11.75 9.83 -3.57
CA SER A 30 11.61 11.13 -4.23
C SER A 30 10.15 11.43 -4.58
N VAL A 31 9.45 10.46 -5.18
CA VAL A 31 8.02 10.58 -5.50
C VAL A 31 7.17 10.74 -4.23
N TRP A 32 7.49 10.00 -3.17
CA TRP A 32 6.80 10.13 -1.88
C TRP A 32 7.00 11.53 -1.27
N LYS A 33 8.19 12.12 -1.35
CA LYS A 33 8.44 13.48 -0.83
C LYS A 33 7.54 14.53 -1.48
N GLU A 34 7.18 14.35 -2.74
CA GLU A 34 6.26 15.21 -3.49
C GLU A 34 4.78 14.91 -3.18
N ASN A 35 4.49 13.74 -2.60
CA ASN A 35 3.14 13.23 -2.36
C ASN A 35 3.00 12.66 -0.93
N ARG A 36 3.44 13.41 0.09
CA ARG A 36 3.62 12.89 1.48
C ARG A 36 2.35 12.30 2.10
N GLU A 37 1.18 12.78 1.69
CA GLU A 37 -0.12 12.29 2.17
C GLU A 37 -0.59 11.01 1.48
N ARG A 38 0.09 10.59 0.41
CA ARG A 38 -0.28 9.42 -0.40
C ARG A 38 0.66 8.26 -0.13
N LEU A 39 0.16 7.07 -0.39
CA LEU A 39 0.97 5.86 -0.40
C LEU A 39 1.63 5.73 -1.79
N VAL A 40 2.94 5.46 -1.80
CA VAL A 40 3.75 5.33 -3.02
C VAL A 40 4.46 3.99 -2.99
N GLY A 41 4.17 3.10 -3.92
CA GLY A 41 4.76 1.75 -3.94
C GLY A 41 4.66 1.08 -5.29
N TYR A 42 5.21 -0.13 -5.37
CA TYR A 42 5.39 -0.85 -6.64
C TYR A 42 4.27 -1.86 -6.94
N PRO A 43 3.84 -2.71 -5.98
CA PRO A 43 2.88 -3.74 -6.29
C PRO A 43 1.48 -3.13 -6.38
N GLN A 44 1.05 -2.86 -7.61
CA GLN A 44 -0.29 -2.39 -7.91
C GLN A 44 -1.27 -3.56 -7.96
N ARG A 45 -2.49 -3.33 -7.50
CA ARG A 45 -3.61 -4.27 -7.59
C ARG A 45 -4.89 -3.53 -7.96
N ASP A 46 -5.85 -4.29 -8.48
CA ASP A 46 -7.14 -3.73 -8.88
C ASP A 46 -8.31 -4.58 -8.38
N PHE A 47 -9.44 -3.94 -8.14
CA PHE A 47 -10.71 -4.59 -7.87
C PHE A 47 -11.69 -4.24 -8.98
N GLU A 48 -12.28 -5.26 -9.60
CA GLU A 48 -13.34 -5.07 -10.59
C GLU A 48 -14.65 -5.59 -10.02
N PHE A 49 -15.69 -4.76 -10.08
CA PHE A 49 -17.04 -5.20 -9.77
C PHE A 49 -17.53 -6.13 -10.89
N ARG A 50 -17.98 -7.33 -10.54
CA ARG A 50 -18.57 -8.28 -11.50
C ARG A 50 -20.09 -8.18 -11.42
N PRO A 51 -20.77 -7.58 -12.42
CA PRO A 51 -22.21 -7.34 -12.35
C PRO A 51 -23.02 -8.64 -12.29
N GLY A 52 -22.52 -9.71 -12.91
CA GLY A 52 -23.21 -11.01 -12.97
C GLY A 52 -23.31 -11.70 -11.60
N SER A 53 -22.25 -11.67 -10.80
CA SER A 53 -22.19 -12.29 -9.47
C SER A 53 -22.48 -11.31 -8.33
N LYS A 54 -22.65 -10.01 -8.63
CA LYS A 54 -22.84 -8.91 -7.67
C LYS A 54 -21.76 -8.90 -6.57
N ASP A 55 -20.53 -9.23 -6.95
CA ASP A 55 -19.38 -9.28 -6.05
C ASP A 55 -18.18 -8.53 -6.65
N TRP A 56 -17.17 -8.29 -5.81
CA TRP A 56 -15.91 -7.70 -6.22
C TRP A 56 -14.86 -8.78 -6.43
N ALA A 57 -14.19 -8.77 -7.57
CA ALA A 57 -13.11 -9.69 -7.87
C ALA A 57 -11.76 -9.01 -7.71
N TYR A 58 -10.86 -9.65 -6.96
CA TYR A 58 -9.46 -9.26 -6.86
C TYR A 58 -8.74 -9.61 -8.16
N LYS A 59 -8.18 -8.60 -8.83
CA LYS A 59 -7.34 -8.77 -10.02
C LYS A 59 -5.87 -8.60 -9.65
N THR A 60 -5.09 -9.62 -10.01
CA THR A 60 -3.63 -9.64 -9.89
C THR A 60 -2.91 -9.24 -11.17
N ASP A 61 -3.65 -8.96 -12.26
CA ASP A 61 -3.04 -8.73 -13.57
C ASP A 61 -2.27 -7.41 -13.60
N SER A 62 -0.95 -7.52 -13.67
CA SER A 62 0.00 -6.42 -13.75
C SER A 62 -0.10 -5.63 -15.06
N ARG A 63 -0.87 -6.10 -16.05
CA ARG A 63 -1.05 -5.47 -17.37
C ARG A 63 -2.19 -4.46 -17.44
N SER A 64 -3.00 -4.33 -16.38
CA SER A 64 -4.06 -3.33 -16.35
C SER A 64 -3.47 -1.91 -16.33
N LYS A 65 -3.98 -1.02 -17.20
CA LYS A 65 -3.51 0.38 -17.29
C LYS A 65 -3.97 1.25 -16.11
N SER A 66 -4.91 0.74 -15.33
CA SER A 66 -5.45 1.38 -14.13
C SER A 66 -5.29 0.43 -12.94
N TYR A 67 -5.05 1.02 -11.77
CA TYR A 67 -5.05 0.34 -10.49
C TYR A 67 -5.79 1.21 -9.49
N SER A 68 -6.42 0.56 -8.51
CA SER A 68 -7.11 1.22 -7.41
C SER A 68 -6.35 1.06 -6.09
N MET A 69 -5.29 0.25 -6.06
CA MET A 69 -4.60 -0.16 -4.85
C MET A 69 -3.09 -0.27 -5.03
N ILE A 70 -2.36 0.02 -3.97
CA ILE A 70 -0.95 -0.31 -3.83
C ILE A 70 -0.78 -1.15 -2.55
N LEU A 71 -0.07 -2.27 -2.65
CA LEU A 71 0.22 -3.11 -1.49
C LEU A 71 1.31 -2.49 -0.63
N THR A 72 1.12 -2.53 0.69
CA THR A 72 2.07 -2.00 1.67
C THR A 72 3.39 -2.78 1.76
N GLY A 73 3.46 -3.96 1.12
CA GLY A 73 4.63 -4.84 1.12
C GLY A 73 5.84 -4.35 0.31
N ALA A 74 5.70 -3.22 -0.39
CA ALA A 74 6.83 -2.51 -1.00
C ALA A 74 6.41 -1.06 -1.28
N ALA A 75 6.21 -0.29 -0.22
CA ALA A 75 5.66 1.05 -0.31
C ALA A 75 6.20 2.02 0.76
N PHE A 76 6.29 3.28 0.36
CA PHE A 76 6.49 4.46 1.18
C PHE A 76 5.15 5.06 1.62
N PHE A 77 5.04 5.38 2.90
CA PHE A 77 3.89 6.11 3.46
C PHE A 77 4.29 6.94 4.67
N HIS A 78 3.40 7.86 5.06
CA HIS A 78 3.59 8.68 6.25
C HIS A 78 3.40 7.85 7.54
N LYS A 79 4.18 8.14 8.59
CA LYS A 79 4.11 7.42 9.87
C LYS A 79 2.71 7.37 10.50
N ALA A 80 1.89 8.39 10.28
CA ALA A 80 0.50 8.43 10.76
C ALA A 80 -0.34 7.30 10.16
N THR A 81 -0.02 6.84 8.96
CA THR A 81 -0.69 5.72 8.29
C THR A 81 -0.53 4.41 9.05
N ILE A 82 0.54 4.24 9.85
CA ILE A 82 0.69 3.05 10.72
C ILE A 82 -0.47 2.93 11.69
N ILE A 83 -0.96 4.03 12.26
CA ILE A 83 -2.04 3.99 13.24
C ILE A 83 -3.31 3.46 12.57
N VAL A 84 -3.58 3.92 11.35
CA VAL A 84 -4.70 3.45 10.54
C VAL A 84 -4.54 1.96 10.22
N ILE A 85 -3.39 1.55 9.66
CA ILE A 85 -3.11 0.14 9.35
C ILE A 85 -3.27 -0.72 10.62
N HIS A 86 -2.68 -0.31 11.74
CA HIS A 86 -2.75 -1.04 13.00
C HIS A 86 -4.19 -1.14 13.55
N MET A 87 -4.97 -0.06 13.47
CA MET A 87 -6.40 -0.08 13.82
C MET A 87 -7.16 -1.09 12.97
N PHE A 88 -6.93 -1.10 11.65
CA PHE A 88 -7.56 -2.07 10.75
C PHE A 88 -7.13 -3.51 11.07
N VAL A 89 -5.83 -3.79 11.23
CA VAL A 89 -5.31 -5.14 11.59
C VAL A 89 -5.98 -5.64 12.88
N THR A 90 -6.11 -4.77 13.87
CA THR A 90 -6.60 -5.15 15.20
C THR A 90 -8.12 -5.34 15.21
N CYS A 91 -8.85 -4.51 14.48
CA CYS A 91 -10.31 -4.53 14.43
C CYS A 91 -10.86 -5.63 13.48
N PHE A 92 -10.13 -5.94 12.39
CA PHE A 92 -10.58 -6.84 11.32
C PHE A 92 -9.80 -8.16 11.24
N ARG A 93 -9.05 -8.52 12.29
CA ARG A 93 -8.15 -9.68 12.38
C ARG A 93 -8.76 -11.06 12.04
N ASN A 94 -10.08 -11.16 11.88
CA ASN A 94 -10.81 -12.39 11.55
C ASN A 94 -11.24 -12.50 10.08
N GLN A 95 -10.89 -11.56 9.20
CA GLN A 95 -11.04 -11.75 7.76
C GLN A 95 -9.66 -11.77 7.12
N HIS A 96 -9.41 -12.76 6.27
CA HIS A 96 -8.19 -12.90 5.46
C HIS A 96 -8.11 -11.79 4.40
N GLU A 97 -8.16 -10.53 4.82
CA GLU A 97 -8.12 -9.38 3.93
C GLU A 97 -6.71 -8.82 3.89
N ILE A 98 -6.12 -8.97 2.71
CA ILE A 98 -4.91 -8.29 2.27
C ILE A 98 -5.06 -6.80 2.59
N PHE A 99 -4.09 -6.21 3.29
CA PHE A 99 -4.12 -4.79 3.62
C PHE A 99 -3.99 -3.95 2.35
N VAL A 100 -5.10 -3.29 2.00
CA VAL A 100 -5.24 -2.47 0.82
C VAL A 100 -5.46 -1.03 1.27
N LEU A 101 -4.59 -0.11 0.84
CA LEU A 101 -4.86 1.32 0.90
C LEU A 101 -5.23 1.80 -0.51
N TYR A 102 -6.45 2.31 -0.65
CA TYR A 102 -6.98 2.81 -1.91
C TYR A 102 -6.24 4.07 -2.34
N VAL A 103 -5.78 4.09 -3.58
CA VAL A 103 -5.26 5.30 -4.21
C VAL A 103 -6.43 6.03 -4.86
N PHE A 104 -6.97 7.05 -4.20
CA PHE A 104 -7.91 7.96 -4.85
C PHE A 104 -7.17 8.74 -5.94
N LYS A 105 -7.38 8.33 -7.19
CA LYS A 105 -7.06 9.12 -8.37
C LYS A 105 -8.18 10.17 -8.48
N HIS A 106 -7.83 11.45 -8.37
CA HIS A 106 -8.75 12.53 -8.75
C HIS A 106 -8.99 12.49 -10.27
#